data_AF-A0A2K3LH55-F1
#
_entry.id   AF-A0A2K3LH55-F1
#
_cell.length_a   1.000
_cell.length_b   1.000
_cell.length_c   1.000
_cell.angle_alpha   90.00
_cell.angle_beta   90.00
_cell.angle_gamma   90.00
#
_symmetry.space_group_name_H-M   'P 1'
#
loop_
_entity.id
_entity.type
_entity.pdbx_description
1 polymer ?
#
loop_
_entity_poly.entity_id
_entity_poly.type
_entity_poly.pdbx_seq_one_letter_code
_entity_poly.pdbx_strand_id
1 'polypeptide(L)'
;MYHFSMFHASHHIVPVPATKEEIEAEASSVQTVAARICPLNIVLDRVVLTSTGVLLGGWQVISGTDPITIRARLKNVLPHAPEKQLYDAAILHTTFARLLGPPRASSTELKTSDELQFFHGLVNRLNSQIRGFK
;
A
#
# COMPACT_ATOMS: atom_id res chain seq x y z
N MET A 1 -6.23 -1.09 -13.18
CA MET A 1 -6.28 -1.98 -12.00
C MET A 1 -5.23 -1.46 -11.03
N TYR A 2 -5.63 -1.01 -9.83
CA TYR A 2 -4.70 -0.58 -8.78
C TYR A 2 -4.47 -1.75 -7.82
N HIS A 3 -3.22 -2.03 -7.45
CA HIS A 3 -2.87 -3.13 -6.57
C HIS A 3 -2.62 -2.64 -5.15
N PHE A 4 -3.34 -3.25 -4.19
CA PHE A 4 -3.12 -3.09 -2.77
C PHE A 4 -2.78 -4.44 -2.16
N SER A 5 -1.69 -4.49 -1.40
CA SER A 5 -1.39 -5.66 -0.56
C SER A 5 -2.12 -5.52 0.78
N MET A 6 -3.11 -6.39 1.01
CA MET A 6 -3.86 -6.41 2.28
C MET A 6 -3.13 -7.22 3.35
N PHE A 7 -2.68 -8.42 2.98
CA PHE A 7 -1.94 -9.35 3.84
C PHE A 7 -0.89 -10.12 3.04
N HIS A 8 0.34 -10.28 3.56
CA HIS A 8 1.31 -11.21 2.98
C HIS A 8 1.22 -12.53 3.74
N ALA A 9 0.84 -13.62 3.06
CA ALA A 9 0.80 -14.97 3.62
C ALA A 9 2.19 -15.53 3.92
N SER A 10 3.23 -14.98 3.28
CA SER A 10 4.64 -15.28 3.53
C SER A 10 5.51 -14.06 3.17
N HIS A 11 6.79 -14.07 3.57
CA HIS A 11 7.74 -13.05 3.14
C HIS A 11 9.12 -13.63 2.91
N HIS A 12 9.94 -12.98 2.07
CA HIS A 12 11.25 -13.47 1.62
C HIS A 12 12.24 -13.85 2.74
N ILE A 13 12.07 -13.33 3.97
CA ILE A 13 12.93 -13.66 5.12
C ILE A 13 12.63 -15.07 5.68
N VAL A 14 11.38 -15.54 5.58
CA VAL A 14 10.91 -16.84 6.07
C VAL A 14 10.10 -17.45 4.92
N PRO A 15 10.78 -18.07 3.95
CA PRO A 15 10.10 -18.71 2.84
C PRO A 15 9.28 -19.90 3.34
N VAL A 16 8.13 -20.11 2.74
CA VAL A 16 7.26 -21.26 2.99
C VAL A 16 7.14 -22.05 1.69
N PRO A 17 6.90 -23.37 1.74
CA PRO A 17 6.63 -24.12 0.53
C PRO A 17 5.35 -23.61 -0.15
N ALA A 18 5.26 -23.80 -1.46
CA ALA A 18 4.13 -23.38 -2.28
C ALA A 18 3.71 -24.53 -3.21
N THR A 19 3.40 -25.68 -2.62
CA THR A 19 2.76 -26.78 -3.34
C THR A 19 1.35 -26.37 -3.79
N LYS A 20 0.77 -27.16 -4.69
CA LYS A 20 -0.60 -26.90 -5.14
C LYS A 20 -1.59 -26.92 -3.98
N GLU A 21 -1.42 -27.88 -3.06
CA GLU A 21 -2.25 -28.06 -1.88
C GLU A 21 -2.15 -26.85 -0.92
N GLU A 22 -0.94 -26.31 -0.71
CA GLU A 22 -0.73 -25.12 0.12
C GLU A 22 -1.36 -23.88 -0.51
N ILE A 23 -1.19 -23.68 -1.82
CA ILE A 23 -1.79 -22.55 -2.55
C ILE A 23 -3.32 -22.62 -2.49
N GLU A 24 -3.91 -23.80 -2.69
CA GLU A 24 -5.36 -24.00 -2.61
C GLU A 24 -5.90 -23.75 -1.19
N ALA A 25 -5.17 -24.20 -0.15
CA ALA A 25 -5.52 -23.95 1.23
C ALA A 25 -5.48 -22.45 1.59
N GLU A 26 -4.44 -21.72 1.14
CA GLU A 26 -4.35 -20.27 1.32
C GLU A 26 -5.49 -19.54 0.60
N ALA A 27 -5.75 -19.87 -0.67
CA ALA A 27 -6.82 -19.25 -1.46
C ALA A 27 -8.20 -19.48 -0.83
N SER A 28 -8.49 -20.71 -0.36
CA SER A 28 -9.72 -21.05 0.34
C SER A 28 -9.89 -20.27 1.65
N SER A 29 -8.80 -20.10 2.41
CA SER A 29 -8.78 -19.33 3.66
C SER A 29 -9.08 -17.84 3.39
N VAL A 30 -8.46 -17.26 2.36
CA VAL A 30 -8.72 -15.89 1.91
C VAL A 30 -10.18 -15.72 1.47
N GLN A 31 -10.71 -16.66 0.68
CA GLN A 31 -12.09 -16.62 0.22
C GLN A 31 -13.09 -16.66 1.38
N THR A 32 -12.83 -17.52 2.38
CA THR A 32 -13.67 -17.64 3.59
C THR A 32 -13.70 -16.34 4.39
N VAL A 33 -12.57 -15.66 4.54
CA VAL A 33 -12.52 -14.35 5.20
C VAL A 33 -13.23 -13.30 4.36
N ALA A 34 -12.95 -13.24 3.06
CA ALA A 34 -13.52 -12.26 2.14
C ALA A 34 -15.06 -12.35 2.06
N ALA A 35 -15.63 -13.55 2.17
CA ALA A 35 -17.08 -13.76 2.19
C ALA A 35 -17.78 -13.17 3.43
N ARG A 36 -17.03 -12.84 4.49
CA ARG A 36 -17.55 -12.40 5.80
C ARG A 36 -17.16 -10.95 6.15
N ILE A 37 -16.54 -10.23 5.24
CA ILE A 37 -16.20 -8.81 5.43
C ILE A 37 -17.19 -7.94 4.66
N CYS A 38 -17.49 -6.77 5.21
CA CYS A 38 -18.24 -5.76 4.49
C CYS A 38 -17.33 -5.12 3.43
N PRO A 39 -17.85 -4.87 2.20
CA PRO A 39 -17.10 -4.15 1.18
C PRO A 39 -16.52 -2.84 1.73
N LEU A 40 -15.24 -2.62 1.42
CA LEU A 40 -14.53 -1.41 1.80
C LEU A 40 -14.90 -0.27 0.86
N ASN A 41 -15.34 0.85 1.42
CA ASN A 41 -15.42 2.13 0.73
C ASN A 41 -14.22 2.96 1.17
N ILE A 42 -13.32 3.26 0.24
CA ILE A 42 -12.08 3.98 0.50
C ILE A 42 -11.92 5.13 -0.47
N VAL A 43 -11.29 6.20 -0.02
CA VAL A 43 -10.95 7.36 -0.85
C VAL A 43 -9.46 7.66 -0.75
N LEU A 44 -8.90 8.23 -1.81
CA LEU A 44 -7.52 8.70 -1.79
C LEU A 44 -7.45 9.94 -0.89
N ASP A 45 -6.81 9.81 0.28
CA ASP A 45 -6.67 10.90 1.24
C ASP A 45 -5.47 11.80 0.90
N ARG A 46 -4.34 11.17 0.56
CA ARG A 46 -3.08 11.88 0.29
C ARG A 46 -2.17 11.10 -0.63
N VAL A 47 -1.25 11.82 -1.24
CA VAL A 47 -0.09 11.29 -1.93
C VAL A 47 1.17 11.70 -1.19
N VAL A 48 2.09 10.74 -1.06
CA VAL A 48 3.36 10.91 -0.35
C VAL A 48 4.47 10.43 -1.27
N LEU A 49 5.51 11.24 -1.45
CA LEU A 49 6.77 10.78 -2.03
C LEU A 49 7.72 10.42 -0.89
N THR A 50 8.14 9.15 -0.82
CA THR A 50 9.12 8.71 0.18
C THR A 50 10.53 9.15 -0.19
N SER A 51 11.43 9.19 0.80
CA SER A 51 12.87 9.44 0.57
C SER A 51 13.54 8.38 -0.32
N THR A 52 12.94 7.20 -0.44
CA THR A 52 13.37 6.12 -1.34
C THR A 52 12.83 6.25 -2.77
N GLY A 53 12.17 7.38 -3.08
CA GLY A 53 11.66 7.71 -4.40
C GLY A 53 10.34 7.01 -4.77
N VAL A 54 9.59 6.48 -3.79
CA VAL A 54 8.31 5.81 -4.06
C VAL A 54 7.16 6.80 -3.87
N LEU A 55 6.34 6.97 -4.91
CA LEU A 55 5.12 7.76 -4.86
C LEU A 55 3.96 6.87 -4.42
N LEU A 56 3.45 7.12 -3.22
CA LEU A 56 2.41 6.34 -2.58
C LEU A 56 1.10 7.13 -2.54
N GLY A 57 -0.01 6.50 -2.89
CA GLY A 57 -1.33 6.95 -2.48
C GLY A 57 -1.68 6.36 -1.13
N GLY A 58 -2.00 7.18 -0.13
CA GLY A 58 -2.55 6.79 1.16
C GLY A 58 -4.06 6.91 1.15
N TRP A 59 -4.75 5.87 1.63
CA TRP A 59 -6.18 5.73 1.46
C TRP A 59 -6.88 5.75 2.81
N GLN A 60 -7.95 6.53 2.89
CA GLN A 60 -8.81 6.60 4.05
C GLN A 60 -10.01 5.68 3.87
N VAL A 61 -10.33 4.93 4.93
CA VAL A 61 -11.55 4.13 4.99
C VAL A 61 -12.72 5.03 5.38
N ILE A 62 -13.74 5.07 4.53
CA ILE A 62 -14.99 5.79 4.76
C ILE A 62 -16.02 4.87 5.43
N SER A 63 -16.11 3.63 4.97
CA SER A 63 -16.99 2.61 5.54
C SER A 63 -16.54 1.19 5.17
N GLY A 64 -17.08 0.18 5.84
CA GLY A 64 -16.75 -1.24 5.62
C GLY A 64 -15.96 -1.83 6.79
N THR A 65 -15.37 -3.02 6.58
CA THR A 65 -14.57 -3.67 7.63
C THR A 65 -13.18 -3.05 7.71
N ASP A 66 -12.79 -2.61 8.91
CA ASP A 66 -11.48 -1.98 9.14
C ASP A 66 -10.29 -2.87 8.71
N PRO A 67 -9.23 -2.31 8.07
CA PRO A 67 -8.05 -3.07 7.63
C PRO A 67 -7.35 -3.86 8.73
N ILE A 68 -7.30 -3.35 9.96
CA ILE A 68 -6.71 -4.08 11.10
C ILE A 68 -7.51 -5.36 11.34
N THR A 69 -8.85 -5.26 11.28
CA THR A 69 -9.74 -6.41 11.46
C THR A 69 -9.58 -7.42 10.34
N ILE A 70 -9.49 -6.97 9.08
CA ILE A 70 -9.25 -7.86 7.93
C ILE A 70 -7.92 -8.60 8.10
N ARG A 71 -6.85 -7.87 8.43
CA ARG A 71 -5.50 -8.42 8.65
C ARG A 71 -5.45 -9.40 9.81
N ALA A 72 -6.12 -9.10 10.92
CA ALA A 72 -6.23 -10.00 12.06
C ALA A 72 -6.97 -11.30 11.70
N ARG A 73 -8.08 -11.21 10.95
CA ARG A 73 -8.80 -12.38 10.47
C ARG A 73 -7.94 -13.24 9.56
N LEU A 74 -7.23 -12.63 8.60
CA LEU A 74 -6.32 -13.33 7.69
C LEU A 74 -5.18 -14.01 8.45
N LYS A 75 -4.55 -13.30 9.40
CA LYS A 75 -3.49 -13.87 10.26
C LYS A 75 -3.95 -15.12 11.00
N ASN A 76 -5.20 -15.15 11.47
CA ASN A 76 -5.72 -16.26 12.27
C ASN A 76 -6.11 -17.49 11.44
N VAL A 77 -6.34 -17.35 10.14
CA VAL A 77 -6.79 -18.46 9.28
C VAL A 77 -5.71 -18.98 8.33
N LEU A 78 -4.70 -18.15 8.00
CA LEU A 78 -3.66 -18.55 7.07
C LEU A 78 -2.67 -19.51 7.74
N PRO A 79 -2.37 -20.66 7.13
CA PRO A 79 -1.63 -21.75 7.77
C PRO A 79 -0.20 -21.37 8.15
N HIS A 80 0.46 -20.54 7.35
CA HIS A 80 1.84 -20.10 7.56
C HIS A 80 1.95 -18.58 7.71
N ALA A 81 0.92 -17.94 8.25
CA ALA A 81 0.89 -16.49 8.42
C ALA A 81 2.16 -15.98 9.14
N PRO A 82 2.85 -14.95 8.61
CA PRO A 82 4.04 -14.42 9.27
C PRO A 82 3.65 -13.80 10.62
N GLU A 83 4.49 -14.00 11.63
CA GLU A 83 4.26 -13.39 12.96
C GLU A 83 4.18 -11.86 12.88
N LYS A 84 5.04 -11.27 12.02
CA LYS A 84 5.17 -9.84 11.79
C LYS A 84 4.98 -9.50 10.31
N GLN A 85 4.07 -8.56 10.03
CA GLN A 85 3.92 -7.95 8.71
C GLN A 85 4.91 -6.80 8.54
N LEU A 86 5.33 -6.53 7.31
CA LEU A 86 6.32 -5.49 6.98
C LEU A 86 5.72 -4.09 6.79
N TYR A 87 4.44 -3.92 7.11
CA TYR A 87 3.72 -2.64 7.02
C TYR A 87 2.84 -2.41 8.25
N ASP A 88 2.46 -1.16 8.45
CA ASP A 88 1.58 -0.74 9.54
C ASP A 88 0.17 -1.32 9.38
N ALA A 89 -0.39 -1.85 10.47
CA ALA A 89 -1.66 -2.55 10.48
C ALA A 89 -2.89 -1.66 10.17
N ALA A 90 -2.79 -0.34 10.30
CA ALA A 90 -3.86 0.60 9.99
C ALA A 90 -3.73 1.20 8.58
N ILE A 91 -2.52 1.28 8.02
CA ILE A 91 -2.27 2.01 6.79
C ILE A 91 -2.67 1.18 5.55
N LEU A 92 -3.52 1.76 4.71
CA LEU A 92 -3.74 1.34 3.33
C LEU A 92 -2.98 2.26 2.38
N HIS A 93 -2.11 1.67 1.57
CA HIS A 93 -1.39 2.40 0.54
C HIS A 93 -1.35 1.63 -0.78
N THR A 94 -1.24 2.38 -1.88
CA THR A 94 -0.88 1.86 -3.21
C THR A 94 0.36 2.58 -3.67
N THR A 95 1.30 1.85 -4.26
CA THR A 95 2.40 2.48 -5.00
C THR A 95 1.91 2.90 -6.38
N PHE A 96 1.96 4.19 -6.68
CA PHE A 96 1.63 4.74 -7.99
C PHE A 96 2.81 4.74 -8.95
N ALA A 97 3.98 5.14 -8.47
CA ALA A 97 5.18 5.25 -9.28
C ALA A 97 6.44 5.12 -8.43
N ARG A 98 7.56 4.84 -9.10
CA ARG A 98 8.89 4.94 -8.52
C ARG A 98 9.74 5.89 -9.35
N LEU A 99 10.33 6.87 -8.69
CA LEU A 99 11.34 7.73 -9.29
C LEU A 99 12.62 6.92 -9.49
N LEU A 100 13.10 6.88 -10.73
CA LEU A 100 14.33 6.16 -11.08
C LEU A 100 15.57 7.07 -11.06
N GLY A 101 15.38 8.37 -10.86
CA GLY A 101 16.43 9.36 -10.85
C GLY A 101 15.89 10.77 -10.59
N PRO A 102 16.77 11.77 -10.55
CA PRO A 102 16.39 13.16 -10.32
C PRO A 102 15.50 13.72 -11.46
N PRO A 103 14.75 14.81 -11.22
CA PRO A 103 13.93 15.43 -12.26
C PRO A 103 14.80 15.92 -13.42
N ARG A 104 14.35 15.69 -14.66
CA ARG A 104 15.00 16.21 -15.88
C ARG A 104 14.61 17.67 -16.18
N ALA A 105 14.50 18.52 -15.16
CA ALA A 105 14.27 19.95 -15.39
C ALA A 105 15.48 20.53 -16.14
N SER A 106 15.25 21.50 -17.03
CA SER A 106 16.30 22.14 -17.83
C SER A 106 17.45 22.58 -16.91
N SER A 107 18.65 22.14 -17.26
CA SER A 107 19.91 22.07 -16.52
C SER A 107 20.52 23.41 -16.07
N THR A 108 19.73 24.45 -15.87
CA THR A 108 20.17 25.72 -15.30
C THR A 108 19.50 25.87 -13.93
N GLU A 109 20.30 25.63 -12.88
CA GLU A 109 20.09 26.16 -11.51
C GLU A 109 19.22 25.40 -10.49
N LEU A 110 19.11 24.07 -10.54
CA LEU A 110 18.63 23.34 -9.36
C LEU A 110 19.80 22.84 -8.51
N LYS A 111 20.08 23.51 -7.38
CA LYS A 111 20.88 22.93 -6.30
C LYS A 111 20.08 21.77 -5.69
N THR A 112 20.74 20.84 -4.98
CA THR A 112 20.07 19.67 -4.36
C THR A 112 18.93 20.05 -3.40
N SER A 113 19.04 21.22 -2.74
CA SER A 113 17.96 21.81 -1.93
C SER A 113 16.74 22.18 -2.79
N ASP A 114 16.96 22.64 -4.01
CA ASP A 114 15.91 23.06 -4.93
C ASP A 114 15.15 21.85 -5.47
N GLU A 115 15.80 20.69 -5.64
CA GLU A 115 15.17 19.45 -6.13
C GLU A 115 14.17 18.89 -5.11
N LEU A 116 14.55 18.86 -3.82
CA LEU A 116 13.66 18.44 -2.75
C LEU A 116 12.46 19.40 -2.64
N GLN A 117 12.71 20.70 -2.68
CA GLN A 117 11.64 21.71 -2.67
C GLN A 117 10.73 21.59 -3.89
N PHE A 118 11.28 21.26 -5.06
CA PHE A 118 10.51 21.00 -6.26
C PHE A 118 9.55 19.81 -6.09
N PHE A 119 10.04 18.69 -5.57
CA PHE A 119 9.19 17.53 -5.29
C PHE A 119 8.15 17.81 -4.20
N HIS A 120 8.52 18.50 -3.11
CA HIS A 120 7.57 18.93 -2.10
C HIS A 120 6.47 19.81 -2.70
N GLY A 121 6.83 20.76 -3.57
CA GLY A 121 5.89 21.60 -4.29
C GLY A 121 4.93 20.79 -5.18
N LEU A 122 5.44 19.79 -5.92
CA LEU A 122 4.61 18.91 -6.74
C LEU A 122 3.63 18.10 -5.91
N VAL A 123 4.11 17.44 -4.85
CA VAL A 123 3.28 16.63 -3.96
C VAL A 123 2.23 17.49 -3.26
N ASN A 124 2.59 18.69 -2.81
CA ASN A 124 1.66 19.63 -2.19
C ASN A 124 0.57 20.10 -3.16
N ARG A 125 0.93 20.44 -4.41
CA ARG A 125 -0.05 20.78 -5.45
C ARG A 125 -0.99 19.62 -5.76
N LEU A 126 -0.45 18.41 -5.85
CA LEU A 126 -1.27 17.23 -6.11
C LEU A 126 -2.24 16.98 -4.94
N ASN A 127 -1.74 17.06 -3.70
CA ASN A 127 -2.56 16.91 -2.50
C ASN A 127 -3.66 17.98 -2.37
N SER A 128 -3.42 19.22 -2.78
CA SER A 128 -4.45 20.26 -2.78
C SER A 128 -5.55 20.00 -3.83
N GLN A 129 -5.21 19.36 -4.94
CA GLN A 129 -6.16 19.01 -6.01
C GLN A 129 -7.03 17.80 -5.66
N ILE A 130 -6.48 16.81 -4.95
CA ILE A 130 -7.24 15.60 -4.57
C ILE A 130 -8.06 15.79 -3.29
N ARG A 131 -7.80 16.84 -2.51
CA ARG A 131 -8.57 17.11 -1.29
C ARG A 131 -10.05 17.31 -1.65
N GLY A 132 -10.91 16.41 -1.17
CA GLY A 132 -12.35 16.45 -1.41
C GLY A 132 -12.82 15.64 -2.62
N PHE A 133 -11.93 14.94 -3.32
CA PHE A 133 -12.32 13.92 -4.29
C PHE A 133 -13.04 12.78 -3.56
N LYS A 134 -14.26 12.45 -4.00
CA LYS A 134 -15.07 11.32 -3.51
C LYS A 134 -15.35 10.37 -4.66
#